data_AF-A0AAW6KJK5-F1
#
_entry.id   AF-A0AAW6KJK5-F1
#
_cell.length_a   1.000
_cell.length_b   1.000
_cell.length_c   1.000
_cell.angle_alpha   90.00
_cell.angle_beta   90.00
_cell.angle_gamma   90.00
#
_symmetry.space_group_name_H-M   'P 1'
#
loop_
_entity.id
_entity.type
_entity.pdbx_description
1 polymer ?
#
loop_
_entity_poly.entity_id
_entity_poly.type
_entity_poly.pdbx_seq_one_letter_code
_entity_poly.pdbx_strand_id
1 'polypeptide(L)'
;MKKNPLVRAIAADFAMQRNWKKNSKLTKINQRDVYLDSKTGKYYAVDTQHGRFEVVNKRGKHQGEVDFNLNETKPADKSGRHDLKMN
;
A
#
# COMPACT_ATOMS: atom_id res chain seq x y z
N MET A 1 2.09 -13.26 14.18
CA MET A 1 1.17 -12.12 14.36
C MET A 1 -0.06 -12.34 13.47
N LYS A 2 -1.27 -12.12 13.99
CA LYS A 2 -2.53 -12.38 13.25
C LYS A 2 -2.83 -11.20 12.30
N LYS A 3 -3.12 -11.47 11.02
CA LYS A 3 -3.57 -10.43 10.06
C LYS A 3 -4.96 -9.96 10.48
N ASN A 4 -5.18 -8.65 10.58
CA ASN A 4 -6.48 -8.09 10.95
C ASN A 4 -7.37 -7.94 9.69
N PRO A 5 -8.47 -8.71 9.54
CA PRO A 5 -9.34 -8.62 8.37
C PRO A 5 -10.03 -7.26 8.22
N LEU A 6 -10.26 -6.53 9.31
CA LEU A 6 -10.88 -5.19 9.28
C LEU A 6 -10.00 -4.18 8.53
N VAL A 7 -8.67 -4.30 8.65
CA VAL A 7 -7.72 -3.41 7.96
C VAL A 7 -7.85 -3.54 6.45
N ARG A 8 -8.05 -4.76 5.94
CA ARG A 8 -8.23 -4.99 4.49
C ARG A 8 -9.54 -4.39 4.00
N ALA A 9 -10.62 -4.50 4.77
CA ALA A 9 -11.90 -3.93 4.42
C ALA A 9 -11.85 -2.39 4.37
N ILE A 10 -11.25 -1.76 5.40
CA ILE A 10 -11.08 -0.30 5.46
C ILE A 10 -10.21 0.19 4.27
N ALA A 11 -9.09 -0.48 4.00
CA ALA A 11 -8.23 -0.13 2.87
C ALA A 11 -8.94 -0.27 1.52
N ALA A 12 -9.76 -1.30 1.35
CA ALA A 12 -10.52 -1.53 0.12
C ALA A 12 -11.61 -0.47 -0.09
N ASP A 13 -12.34 -0.12 0.97
CA ASP A 13 -13.36 0.94 0.93
C ASP A 13 -12.72 2.31 0.62
N PHE A 14 -11.62 2.64 1.31
CA PHE A 14 -10.85 3.85 1.05
C PHE A 14 -10.36 3.94 -0.41
N ALA A 15 -9.81 2.83 -0.93
CA ALA A 15 -9.35 2.75 -2.32
C ALA A 15 -10.51 2.92 -3.31
N MET A 16 -11.67 2.32 -3.03
CA MET A 16 -12.89 2.43 -3.84
C MET A 16 -13.38 3.88 -3.91
N GLN A 17 -13.49 4.58 -2.78
CA GLN A 17 -13.92 5.99 -2.73
C GLN A 17 -12.99 6.92 -3.54
N ARG A 18 -11.72 6.55 -3.71
CA ARG A 18 -10.73 7.31 -4.49
C ARG A 18 -10.53 6.81 -5.92
N ASN A 19 -11.30 5.83 -6.38
CA ASN A 19 -11.14 5.17 -7.67
C ASN A 19 -9.73 4.56 -7.89
N TRP A 20 -9.08 4.12 -6.82
CA TRP A 20 -7.81 3.40 -6.92
C TRP A 20 -8.04 1.97 -7.39
N LYS A 21 -7.21 1.51 -8.33
CA LYS A 21 -7.37 0.18 -8.94
C LYS A 21 -6.55 -0.84 -8.19
N LYS A 22 -7.18 -1.91 -7.72
CA LYS A 22 -6.45 -3.05 -7.14
C LYS A 22 -5.61 -3.73 -8.22
N ASN A 23 -4.32 -3.90 -7.96
CA ASN A 23 -3.40 -4.59 -8.85
C ASN A 23 -3.26 -6.05 -8.40
N SER A 24 -3.99 -6.96 -9.05
CA SER A 24 -4.01 -8.38 -8.69
C SER A 24 -2.65 -9.07 -8.83
N LYS A 25 -1.85 -8.68 -9.84
CA LYS A 25 -0.50 -9.24 -10.03
C LYS A 25 0.42 -8.85 -8.87
N LEU A 26 0.55 -7.56 -8.59
CA LEU A 26 1.40 -7.07 -7.49
C LEU A 26 0.89 -7.56 -6.13
N THR A 27 -0.43 -7.70 -5.99
CA THR A 27 -1.04 -8.25 -4.78
C THR A 27 -0.56 -9.67 -4.51
N LYS A 28 -0.56 -10.52 -5.54
CA LYS A 28 -0.12 -11.92 -5.45
C LYS A 28 1.37 -12.03 -5.14
N ILE A 29 2.21 -11.29 -5.87
CA ILE A 29 3.68 -11.40 -5.75
C ILE A 29 4.19 -10.89 -4.40
N ASN A 30 3.58 -9.83 -3.87
CA ASN A 30 4.00 -9.23 -2.59
C ASN A 30 3.21 -9.76 -1.38
N GLN A 31 2.19 -10.59 -1.61
CA GLN A 31 1.31 -11.13 -0.56
C GLN A 31 0.65 -10.04 0.32
N ARG A 32 0.40 -8.87 -0.28
CA ARG A 32 -0.23 -7.68 0.31
C ARG A 32 -1.25 -7.16 -0.68
N ASP A 33 -2.41 -6.66 -0.26
CA ASP A 33 -3.28 -5.98 -1.22
C ASP A 33 -2.56 -4.71 -1.71
N VAL A 34 -2.47 -4.53 -3.03
CA VAL A 34 -1.78 -3.38 -3.66
C VAL A 34 -2.77 -2.64 -4.54
N TYR A 35 -2.85 -1.32 -4.36
CA TYR A 35 -3.70 -0.41 -5.13
C TYR A 35 -2.85 0.60 -5.91
N LEU A 36 -3.28 0.95 -7.11
CA LEU A 36 -2.68 1.99 -7.94
C LEU A 36 -3.58 3.22 -7.92
N ASP A 37 -3.00 4.36 -7.53
CA ASP A 37 -3.57 5.66 -7.81
C ASP A 37 -3.15 6.10 -9.20
N SER A 38 -4.06 6.03 -10.18
CA SER A 38 -3.75 6.43 -11.55
C SER A 38 -3.52 7.93 -11.73
N LYS A 39 -3.91 8.77 -10.76
CA LYS A 39 -3.68 10.22 -10.82
C LYS A 39 -2.23 10.56 -10.51
N THR A 40 -1.63 9.88 -9.53
CA THR A 40 -0.26 10.14 -9.09
C THR A 40 0.77 9.13 -9.60
N GLY A 41 0.30 7.96 -10.07
CA GLY A 41 1.17 6.85 -10.45
C GLY A 41 1.83 6.14 -9.26
N LYS A 42 1.39 6.44 -8.02
CA LYS A 42 1.87 5.80 -6.80
C LYS A 42 1.10 4.51 -6.54
N TYR A 43 1.78 3.55 -5.93
CA TYR A 43 1.19 2.32 -5.43
C TYR A 43 1.09 2.37 -3.92
N TYR A 44 0.04 1.78 -3.39
CA TYR A 44 -0.25 1.71 -1.96
C TYR A 44 -0.43 0.24 -1.57
N ALA A 45 0.50 -0.30 -0.80
CA ALA A 45 0.42 -1.66 -0.29
C ALA A 45 -0.13 -1.67 1.14
N VAL A 46 -1.11 -2.53 1.40
CA VAL A 46 -1.76 -2.61 2.72
C VAL A 46 -0.87 -3.33 3.72
N ASP A 47 -0.50 -2.62 4.78
CA ASP A 47 0.14 -3.20 5.96
C ASP A 47 -0.92 -3.56 7.00
N THR A 48 -1.36 -4.81 6.95
CA THR A 48 -2.38 -5.35 7.86
C THR A 48 -1.92 -5.51 9.31
N GLN A 49 -0.62 -5.39 9.58
CA GLN A 49 -0.09 -5.48 10.94
C GLN A 49 -0.23 -4.14 11.66
N HIS A 50 0.02 -3.05 10.97
CA HIS A 50 0.04 -1.71 11.57
C HIS A 50 -1.16 -0.83 11.18
N GLY A 51 -2.01 -1.27 10.24
CA GLY A 51 -3.21 -0.53 9.87
C GLY A 51 -2.93 0.71 9.02
N ARG A 52 -2.03 0.57 8.04
CA ARG A 52 -1.51 1.68 7.21
C ARG A 52 -1.27 1.25 5.76
N PHE A 53 -1.00 2.21 4.90
CA PHE A 53 -0.44 1.98 3.57
C PHE A 53 1.06 2.24 3.56
N GLU A 54 1.80 1.33 2.93
CA GLU A 54 3.17 1.57 2.46
C GLU A 54 3.07 2.24 1.08
N VAL A 55 3.56 3.47 0.94
CA VAL A 55 3.55 4.20 -0.33
C VAL A 55 4.80 3.85 -1.11
N VAL A 56 4.64 3.39 -2.36
CA VAL A 56 5.78 3.09 -3.23
C VAL A 56 5.64 3.74 -4.60
N ASN A 57 6.78 4.06 -5.20
CA ASN A 57 6.81 4.63 -6.55
C ASN A 57 6.73 3.53 -7.63
N LYS A 58 6.71 3.93 -8.91
CA LYS A 58 6.63 3.00 -10.05
C LYS A 58 7.78 1.99 -10.18
N ARG A 59 8.90 2.21 -9.46
CA ARG A 59 10.03 1.27 -9.39
C ARG A 59 9.93 0.34 -8.18
N GLY A 60 8.84 0.41 -7.43
CA GLY A 60 8.63 -0.35 -6.20
C GLY A 60 9.36 0.21 -4.99
N LYS A 61 10.03 1.38 -5.09
CA LYS A 61 10.78 1.94 -3.96
C LYS A 61 9.86 2.58 -2.93
N HIS A 62 10.09 2.26 -1.65
CA HIS A 62 9.35 2.83 -0.53
C HIS A 62 9.54 4.34 -0.43
N GLN A 63 8.44 5.06 -0.18
CA GLN A 63 8.38 6.53 -0.13
C GLN A 63 7.86 7.06 1.21
N GLY A 64 7.51 6.17 2.15
CA GLY A 64 6.90 6.51 3.42
C GLY A 64 5.57 5.79 3.62
N GLU A 65 5.02 5.95 4.81
CA GLU A 65 3.82 5.27 5.26
C GLU A 65 2.72 6.29 5.57
N VAL A 66 1.49 5.96 5.23
CA VAL A 66 0.32 6.81 5.52
C VAL A 66 -0.81 6.03 6.19
N ASP A 67 -1.58 6.70 7.03
CA ASP A 67 -2.84 6.16 7.56
C ASP A 67 -3.94 6.10 6.47
N PHE A 68 -5.14 5.65 6.85
CA PHE A 68 -6.31 5.63 5.97
C PHE A 68 -6.98 7.00 5.77
N ASN A 69 -6.26 8.09 6.03
CA ASN A 69 -6.62 9.46 5.70
C ASN A 69 -5.53 10.16 4.86
N LEU A 70 -4.46 9.44 4.48
CA LEU A 70 -3.25 9.94 3.82
C LEU A 70 -2.38 10.86 4.67
N ASN A 71 -2.52 10.83 6.00
CA ASN A 71 -1.58 11.49 6.88
C ASN A 71 -0.30 10.67 6.95
N GLU A 72 0.86 11.32 6.79
CA GLU A 72 2.15 10.65 6.94
C GLU A 72 2.33 10.16 8.37
N THR A 73 2.75 8.89 8.50
CA THR A 73 2.99 8.24 9.79
C THR A 73 4.47 7.92 9.98
N LYS A 74 5.19 7.64 8.88
CA LYS A 74 6.64 7.43 8.87
C LYS A 74 7.26 7.86 7.54
N PRO A 75 8.52 8.33 7.55
CA PRO A 75 9.24 8.69 6.34
C PRO A 75 9.68 7.45 5.55
N ALA A 76 10.23 7.70 4.35
CA ALA A 76 10.80 6.66 3.50
C ALA A 76 11.91 5.86 4.22
N ASP A 77 11.90 4.55 3.98
CA ASP A 77 12.93 3.64 4.46
C ASP A 77 14.04 3.51 3.41
N LYS A 78 15.29 3.70 3.82
CA LYS A 78 16.47 3.62 2.94
C LYS A 78 17.02 2.19 2.84
N SER A 79 16.58 1.27 3.70
CA SER A 79 17.07 -0.12 3.70
C SER A 79 16.52 -0.96 2.54
N GLY A 80 15.39 -0.54 1.95
CA GLY A 80 14.68 -1.28 0.90
C GLY A 80 13.79 -2.41 1.44
N ARG A 81 13.69 -2.61 2.76
CA ARG A 81 12.85 -3.64 3.39
C ARG A 81 11.36 -3.51 3.03
N HIS A 82 10.91 -2.29 2.73
CA HIS A 82 9.52 -1.99 2.38
C HIS A 82 9.30 -1.80 0.87
N ASP A 83 10.30 -2.11 0.04
CA ASP A 83 10.14 -2.08 -1.41
C ASP A 83 9.18 -3.18 -1.88
N LEU A 84 8.41 -2.90 -2.93
CA LEU A 84 7.59 -3.89 -3.63
C LEU A 84 8.35 -4.50 -4.80
N LYS A 85 8.18 -5.81 -4.99
CA LYS A 85 8.48 -6.47 -6.26
C LYS A 85 7.47 -6.02 -7.31
N MET A 86 7.97 -5.53 -8.45
CA MET A 86 7.14 -4.92 -9.49
C MET A 86 6.83 -5.86 -10.66
N ASN A 87 7.48 -7.02 -10.75
CA ASN A 87 7.35 -7.96 -11.87
C ASN A 87 7.22 -9.41 -11.45
#